data_AF-A0A2D6UU43-F1
#
_entry.id   AF-A0A2D6UU43-F1
#
_cell.length_a   1.000
_cell.length_b   1.000
_cell.length_c   1.000
_cell.angle_alpha   90.00
_cell.angle_beta   90.00
_cell.angle_gamma   90.00
#
_symmetry.space_group_name_H-M   'P 1'
#
loop_
_entity.id
_entity.type
_entity.pdbx_description
1 polymer ?
#
loop_
_entity_poly.entity_id
_entity_poly.type
_entity_poly.pdbx_seq_one_letter_code
_entity_poly.pdbx_strand_id
1 'polypeptide(L)' 'MRYVCDAMLGRLARWLRLLGHDTLYADVGDAELLRLGETRRLLTRDRELACRGGVAPIAADELRAWGLLE' A
#
# COMPACT_ATOMS: atom_id res chain seq x y z
N MET A 1 -4.16 6.95 10.15
CA MET A 1 -3.99 5.58 9.62
C MET A 1 -2.49 5.30 9.44
N ARG A 2 -2.07 4.03 9.54
CA ARG A 2 -0.67 3.61 9.40
C ARG A 2 -0.50 2.78 8.13
N TYR A 3 0.42 3.18 7.27
CA TYR A 3 0.67 2.56 5.98
C TYR A 3 2.12 2.08 5.85
N VAL A 4 2.31 1.07 5.00
CA VAL A 4 3.60 0.74 4.40
C VAL A 4 3.42 0.76 2.88
N CYS A 5 4.26 1.54 2.20
CA CYS A 5 4.33 1.62 0.75
C CYS A 5 5.58 0.88 0.29
N ASP A 6 5.43 0.03 -0.72
CA ASP A 6 6.56 -0.55 -1.43
C ASP A 6 7.37 0.49 -2.22
N ALA A 7 8.44 0.04 -2.87
CA ALA A 7 9.29 0.87 -3.73
C ALA A 7 8.53 1.51 -4.91
N MET A 8 7.42 0.91 -5.38
CA MET A 8 6.63 1.43 -6.50
C MET A 8 5.84 2.68 -6.12
N LEU A 9 5.58 2.90 -4.84
CA LEU A 9 4.66 3.92 -4.34
C LEU A 9 5.35 5.10 -3.66
N GLY A 10 6.63 5.39 -3.96
CA GLY A 10 7.39 6.49 -3.34
C GLY A 10 6.70 7.87 -3.43
N ARG A 11 6.06 8.19 -4.56
CA ARG A 11 5.31 9.44 -4.72
C ARG A 11 4.07 9.49 -3.82
N LEU A 12 3.35 8.37 -3.71
CA LEU A 12 2.18 8.26 -2.84
C LEU A 12 2.59 8.33 -1.37
N ALA A 13 3.66 7.65 -0.98
CA ALA A 13 4.19 7.68 0.38
C ALA A 13 4.50 9.12 0.83
N ARG A 14 5.06 9.94 -0.07
CA ARG A 14 5.29 11.37 0.19
C ARG A 14 3.98 12.13 0.41
N TRP A 15 2.98 11.93 -0.43
CA TRP A 15 1.68 12.59 -0.26
C TRP A 15 0.97 12.17 1.03
N LEU A 16 0.97 10.88 1.36
CA LEU A 16 0.37 10.39 2.59
C LEU A 16 1.02 11.01 3.83
N ARG A 17 2.36 11.16 3.84
CA ARG A 17 3.07 11.88 4.91
C ARG A 17 2.66 13.34 5.00
N LEU A 18 2.56 14.04 3.86
CA LEU A 18 2.13 15.45 3.83
C LEU A 18 0.70 15.63 4.36
N LEU A 19 -0.17 14.65 4.13
CA LEU A 19 -1.54 14.62 4.65
C LEU A 19 -1.63 14.17 6.13
N GLY A 20 -0.49 13.90 6.78
CA GLY A 20 -0.44 13.56 8.20
C GLY A 20 -0.61 12.07 8.54
N HIS A 21 -0.46 11.17 7.58
CA HIS A 21 -0.50 9.72 7.83
C HIS A 21 0.88 9.16 8.19
N ASP A 22 0.96 8.29 9.21
CA ASP A 22 2.16 7.48 9.50
C ASP A 22 2.40 6.52 8.34
N THR A 23 3.38 6.83 7.50
CA THR A 23 3.63 6.10 6.26
C THR A 23 5.10 5.70 6.17
N LEU A 24 5.33 4.40 6.27
CA LEU A 24 6.63 3.79 5.98
C LEU A 24 6.77 3.62 4.47
N TYR A 25 7.94 3.98 3.92
CA TYR A 25 8.32 3.62 2.56
C TYR A 25 9.42 2.58 2.70
N ALA A 26 9.24 1.41 2.10
CA ALA A 26 10.12 0.27 2.27
C ALA A 26 10.52 -0.27 0.89
N ASP A 27 11.83 -0.22 0.63
CA ASP A 27 12.46 -0.84 -0.54
C ASP A 27 13.13 -2.14 -0.08
N VAL A 28 12.29 -3.15 0.16
CA VAL A 28 12.64 -4.47 0.68
C VAL A 28 11.83 -5.52 -0.07
N GLY A 29 12.24 -6.78 -0.01
CA GLY A 29 11.53 -7.86 -0.71
C GLY A 29 10.16 -8.19 -0.12
N ASP A 30 9.35 -8.91 -0.90
CA ASP A 30 7.96 -9.29 -0.59
C ASP A 30 7.76 -9.82 0.83
N ALA A 31 8.58 -10.78 1.27
CA ALA A 31 8.41 -11.42 2.58
C ALA A 31 8.47 -10.40 3.73
N GLU A 32 9.35 -9.41 3.61
CA GLU A 32 9.47 -8.34 4.60
C GLU A 32 8.35 -7.31 4.47
N LEU A 33 7.92 -6.98 3.24
CA LEU A 33 6.73 -6.14 3.01
C LEU A 33 5.46 -6.75 3.62
N LEU A 34 5.28 -8.07 3.47
CA LEU A 34 4.16 -8.81 4.06
C LEU A 34 4.21 -8.78 5.59
N ARG A 35 5.39 -9.02 6.17
CA ARG A 35 5.60 -8.92 7.63
C ARG A 35 5.29 -7.52 8.17
N LEU A 36 5.71 -6.46 7.45
CA LEU A 36 5.36 -5.08 7.79
C LEU A 36 3.85 -4.84 7.65
N GLY A 37 3.22 -5.50 6.68
CA GLY A 37 1.78 -5.49 6.42
C GLY A 37 0.93 -6.08 7.54
N GLU A 38 1.49 -6.90 8.43
CA GLU A 38 0.76 -7.44 9.58
C GLU A 38 0.36 -6.36 10.59
N THR A 39 1.10 -5.25 10.65
CA THR A 39 0.86 -4.15 11.61
C THR A 39 0.49 -2.82 10.95
N ARG A 40 0.57 -2.75 9.62
CA ARG A 40 0.32 -1.54 8.81
C ARG A 40 -0.44 -1.94 7.55
N ARG A 41 -1.24 -1.04 6.99
CA ARG A 41 -1.90 -1.32 5.70
C ARG A 41 -0.85 -1.27 4.58
N LEU A 42 -0.58 -2.41 3.94
CA LEU A 42 0.29 -2.49 2.78
C LEU A 42 -0.39 -1.85 1.57
N LEU A 43 0.29 -0.88 0.97
CA LEU A 43 -0.04 -0.30 -0.32
C LEU A 43 1.03 -0.76 -1.30
N THR A 44 0.59 -1.40 -2.37
CA THR A 44 1.43 -1.88 -3.46
C THR A 44 0.68 -1.79 -4.78
N ARG A 45 1.41 -1.64 -5.89
CA ARG A 45 0.85 -1.83 -7.25
C ARG A 45 1.02 -3.26 -7.76
N ASP A 46 1.75 -4.09 -7.03
CA ASP A 46 1.95 -5.49 -7.33
C ASP A 46 0.71 -6.29 -6.90
N ARG A 47 0.00 -6.84 -7.89
CA ARG A 47 -1.23 -7.61 -7.67
C ARG A 47 -0.96 -8.95 -7.00
N GLU A 48 0.18 -9.57 -7.28
CA GLU A 48 0.52 -10.86 -6.69
C GLU A 48 0.85 -10.67 -5.21
N LEU A 49 1.64 -9.64 -4.88
CA LEU A 49 1.94 -9.28 -3.49
C LEU A 49 0.67 -8.92 -2.72
N ALA A 50 -0.22 -8.15 -3.33
CA ALA A 50 -1.54 -7.81 -2.80
C ALA A 50 -2.38 -9.05 -2.46
N CYS A 51 -2.41 -10.06 -3.34
CA CYS A 51 -3.15 -11.30 -3.09
C CYS A 51 -2.50 -12.17 -2.00
N ARG A 52 -1.17 -12.18 -1.90
CA ARG A 52 -0.42 -13.01 -0.94
C ARG A 52 -0.52 -12.51 0.51
N GLY A 53 -0.83 -11.23 0.70
CA GLY A 53 -0.61 -10.57 1.99
C GLY A 53 -1.60 -10.85 3.10
N GLY A 54 -2.67 -11.61 2.89
CA GLY A 54 -3.66 -11.94 3.94
C GLY A 54 -4.40 -10.74 4.56
N VAL A 55 -4.01 -9.53 4.18
CA VAL A 55 -4.57 -8.23 4.55
C VAL A 55 -5.21 -7.67 3.29
N ALA A 56 -6.47 -7.24 3.38
CA ALA A 56 -7.23 -6.75 2.24
C ALA A 56 -6.46 -5.65 1.48
N PRO A 57 -5.97 -5.92 0.26
CA PRO A 57 -5.30 -4.91 -0.54
C PRO A 57 -6.32 -3.84 -0.93
N ILE A 58 -5.87 -2.60 -1.09
CA ILE A 58 -6.71 -1.59 -1.75
C ILE A 58 -6.54 -1.83 -3.25
N ALA A 59 -7.41 -2.67 -3.81
CA ALA A 59 -7.47 -2.85 -5.25
C ALA A 59 -7.96 -1.53 -5.88
N ALA A 60 -7.23 -1.02 -6.88
CA ALA A 60 -7.66 0.16 -7.62
C ALA A 60 -9.05 -0.05 -8.28
N ASP A 61 -9.38 -1.31 -8.54
CA ASP A 61 -10.63 -1.79 -9.09
C ASP A 61 -11.84 -1.38 -8.20
N GLU A 62 -11.67 -1.33 -6.88
CA GLU A 62 -12.71 -0.85 -5.95
C GLU A 62 -12.90 0.67 -6.03
N LEU A 63 -11.84 1.43 -6.35
CA LEU A 63 -11.95 2.89 -6.56
C LEU A 63 -12.70 3.24 -7.84
N ARG A 64 -12.61 2.39 -8.88
CA ARG A 64 -13.46 2.51 -10.08
C ARG A 64 -14.93 2.22 -9.76
N ALA A 65 -15.19 1.22 -8.91
CA ALA A 65 -16.55 0.92 -8.46
C ALA A 65 -17.18 2.07 -7.66
N TRP A 66 -16.36 2.93 -7.04
CA TRP A 66 -16.81 4.15 -6.34
C TRP A 66 -16.76 5.43 -7.20
N GLY A 67 -16.46 5.32 -8.50
CA GLY A 67 -16.47 6.46 -9.43
C GLY A 67 -15.38 7.50 -9.18
N LEU A 68 -14.29 7.13 -8.49
CA LEU A 68 -13.23 8.07 -8.08
C LEU A 68 -12.05 8.16 -9.06
N LEU A 69 -12.02 7.33 -10.10
CA LEU A 69 -11.02 7.37 -11.18
C LEU A 69 -11.67 6.97 -12.51
N GLU A 70 -11.48 7.79 -13.55
CA GLU A 70 -11.79 7.46 -14.95
C GLU A 70 -10.84 6.37 -15.49
#